data_AF-A0AB37HL88-F1
#
_entry.id   AF-A0AB37HL88-F1
#
_cell.length_a   1.000
_cell.length_b   1.000
_cell.length_c   1.000
_cell.angle_alpha   90.00
_cell.angle_beta   90.00
_cell.angle_gamma   90.00
#
_symmetry.space_group_name_H-M   'P 1'
#
loop_
_entity.id
_entity.type
_entity.pdbx_description
1 polymer ?
#
loop_
_entity_poly.entity_id
_entity_poly.type
_entity_poly.pdbx_seq_one_letter_code
_entity_poly.pdbx_strand_id
1 'polypeptide(L)' 'MNNYKTEIENVRKKIMSTNQAAKEWGYANKDSVKRLCREGKVASFKLDEQDPTSPYIILREQPNPKDK' A
#
# COMPACT_ATOMS: atom_id res chain seq x y z
N MET A 1 -2.59 -17.19 -23.53
CA MET A 1 -2.09 -16.55 -22.29
C MET A 1 -3.28 -16.36 -21.37
N ASN A 2 -3.22 -16.80 -20.12
CA ASN A 2 -4.36 -16.71 -19.18
C ASN A 2 -4.57 -15.22 -18.82
N ASN A 3 -5.63 -14.59 -19.34
CA ASN A 3 -5.86 -13.13 -19.28
C ASN A 3 -5.73 -12.57 -17.85
N TYR A 4 -6.23 -13.33 -16.87
CA TYR A 4 -6.15 -12.98 -15.45
C TYR A 4 -4.72 -12.83 -14.92
N LYS A 5 -3.75 -13.59 -15.44
CA LYS A 5 -2.36 -13.47 -15.00
C LYS A 5 -1.79 -12.09 -15.34
N THR A 6 -2.03 -11.64 -16.57
CA THR A 6 -1.60 -10.32 -17.06
C THR A 6 -2.28 -9.20 -16.28
N GLU A 7 -3.58 -9.32 -16.02
CA GLU A 7 -4.33 -8.36 -15.22
C GLU A 7 -3.80 -8.26 -13.79
N ILE A 8 -3.56 -9.41 -13.14
CA ILE A 8 -2.98 -9.45 -11.78
C ILE A 8 -1.59 -8.82 -11.76
N GLU A 9 -0.75 -9.08 -12.77
CA GLU A 9 0.58 -8.45 -12.88
C GLU A 9 0.48 -6.93 -13.03
N ASN A 10 -0.47 -6.44 -13.83
CA ASN A 10 -0.71 -5.01 -14.00
C ASN A 10 -1.19 -4.35 -12.70
N VAL A 11 -2.08 -5.01 -11.95
CA VAL A 11 -2.51 -4.51 -10.63
C VAL A 11 -1.32 -4.47 -9.66
N ARG A 12 -0.53 -5.54 -9.58
CA ARG A 12 0.65 -5.63 -8.70
C ARG A 12 1.69 -4.54 -8.94
N LYS A 13 1.80 -4.02 -10.17
CA LYS A 13 2.68 -2.87 -10.47
C LYS A 13 2.15 -1.54 -9.94
N LYS A 14 0.83 -1.41 -9.75
CA LYS A 14 0.19 -0.15 -9.34
C LYS A 14 -0.02 -0.04 -7.84
N ILE A 15 0.06 -1.15 -7.12
CA ILE A 15 -0.19 -1.20 -5.67
C ILE A 15 1.03 -1.72 -4.90
N MET A 16 1.02 -1.50 -3.60
CA MET A 16 1.97 -2.08 -2.67
C MET A 16 1.33 -2.34 -1.31
N SER A 17 1.92 -3.29 -0.58
CA SER A 17 1.60 -3.54 0.82
C SER A 17 2.33 -2.54 1.73
N THR A 18 1.87 -2.43 2.98
CA THR A 18 2.56 -1.65 4.03
C THR A 18 4.02 -2.08 4.28
N ASN A 19 4.33 -3.36 4.07
CA ASN A 19 5.71 -3.87 4.15
C ASN A 19 6.58 -3.36 3.00
N GLN A 20 6.06 -3.38 1.77
CA GLN A 20 6.79 -2.88 0.61
C GLN A 20 7.00 -1.37 0.71
N ALA A 21 5.95 -0.62 1.05
CA ALA A 21 6.04 0.80 1.30
C ALA A 21 7.06 1.14 2.40
N ALA A 22 7.12 0.36 3.49
CA ALA A 22 8.12 0.59 4.54
C ALA A 22 9.55 0.42 4.03
N LYS A 23 9.81 -0.58 3.20
CA LYS A 23 11.12 -0.79 2.57
C LYS A 23 11.47 0.32 1.59
N GLU A 24 10.53 0.68 0.70
CA GLU A 24 10.75 1.66 -0.36
C GLU A 24 10.89 3.09 0.17
N TRP A 25 10.16 3.46 1.22
CA TRP A 25 10.21 4.78 1.84
C TRP A 25 11.15 4.87 3.06
N GLY A 26 11.85 3.78 3.39
CA GLY A 26 12.81 3.71 4.50
C GLY A 26 12.19 3.86 5.89
N TYR A 27 10.98 3.34 6.13
CA TYR A 27 10.42 3.22 7.48
C TYR A 27 10.95 1.98 8.18
N ALA A 28 11.22 2.09 9.48
CA ALA A 28 11.76 0.98 10.28
C ALA A 28 10.83 -0.24 10.33
N ASN A 29 9.51 -0.03 10.24
CA ASN A 29 8.51 -1.10 10.23
C ASN A 29 7.23 -0.69 9.49
N LYS A 30 6.43 -1.70 9.16
CA LYS A 30 5.13 -1.55 8.49
C LYS A 30 4.08 -0.80 9.34
N ASP A 31 4.23 -0.80 10.66
CA ASP A 31 3.23 -0.20 11.55
C ASP A 31 3.27 1.33 11.51
N SER A 32 4.45 1.91 11.24
CA SER A 32 4.61 3.32 10.91
C SER A 32 3.79 3.70 9.67
N VAL A 33 3.89 2.89 8.61
CA VAL A 33 3.11 3.09 7.37
C VAL A 33 1.61 2.91 7.62
N LYS A 34 1.21 1.88 8.37
CA LYS A 34 -0.21 1.69 8.76
C LYS A 34 -0.78 2.89 9.50
N ARG A 35 0.02 3.55 10.35
CA ARG A 35 -0.41 4.77 11.05
C ARG A 35 -0.68 5.89 10.05
N LEU A 36 0.20 6.09 9.08
CA LEU A 36 0.04 7.10 8.02
C LEU A 36 -1.18 6.83 7.12
N CYS A 37 -1.47 5.57 6.81
CA CYS A 37 -2.71 5.18 6.13
C CYS A 37 -3.95 5.61 6.92
N ARG A 38 -3.99 5.32 8.24
CA ARG A 38 -5.11 5.73 9.11
C ARG A 38 -5.24 7.25 9.23
N GLU A 39 -4.12 7.96 9.25
CA GLU A 39 -4.07 9.43 9.31
C GLU A 39 -4.42 10.10 7.96
N GLY A 40 -4.70 9.34 6.90
CA GLY A 40 -5.00 9.88 5.57
C GLY A 40 -3.81 10.53 4.85
N LYS A 41 -2.59 10.30 5.34
CA LYS A 41 -1.34 10.87 4.76
C LYS A 41 -0.80 10.08 3.58
N VAL A 42 -1.35 8.88 3.36
CA VAL A 42 -0.98 7.94 2.30
C VAL A 42 -2.23 7.60 1.51
N ALA A 43 -2.17 7.72 0.18
CA ALA A 43 -3.21 7.26 -0.72
C ALA A 43 -3.30 5.73 -0.63
N SER A 44 -4.28 5.25 0.13
CA SER A 44 -4.48 3.83 0.44
C SER A 44 -5.94 3.54 0.76
N PHE A 45 -6.29 2.27 0.70
CA PHE A 45 -7.59 1.75 1.11
C PHE A 45 -7.40 0.40 1.83
N LYS A 46 -8.39 -0.02 2.61
CA LYS A 46 -8.40 -1.37 3.18
C LYS A 46 -8.99 -2.35 2.18
N LEU A 47 -8.43 -3.56 2.13
CA LEU A 47 -8.99 -4.61 1.28
C LEU A 47 -10.42 -5.00 1.69
N ASP A 48 -10.71 -4.88 3.00
CA ASP A 48 -12.04 -5.00 3.61
C ASP A 48 -12.15 -3.88 4.67
N GLU A 49 -13.07 -2.94 4.47
CA GLU A 49 -13.23 -1.79 5.36
C GLU A 49 -13.83 -2.16 6.72
N GLN A 50 -14.61 -3.24 6.78
CA GLN A 50 -15.30 -3.67 8.00
C GLN A 50 -14.39 -4.47 8.93
N ASP A 51 -13.34 -5.11 8.38
CA ASP A 51 -12.36 -5.85 9.16
C ASP A 51 -11.23 -4.94 9.69
N PRO A 52 -11.06 -4.80 11.02
CA PRO A 52 -9.98 -4.00 11.62
C PRO A 52 -8.58 -4.54 11.31
N THR A 53 -8.45 -5.84 11.03
CA THR A 53 -7.20 -6.54 10.75
C THR A 53 -6.84 -6.58 9.26
N SER A 54 -7.80 -6.23 8.40
CA SER A 54 -7.64 -6.23 6.95
C SER A 54 -6.44 -5.41 6.49
N PRO A 55 -5.66 -5.91 5.51
CA PRO A 55 -4.48 -5.21 5.04
C PRO A 55 -4.84 -3.91 4.31
N TYR A 56 -3.96 -2.93 4.44
CA TYR A 56 -3.96 -1.76 3.57
C TYR A 56 -3.32 -2.09 2.23
N ILE A 57 -3.99 -1.67 1.17
CA ILE A 57 -3.47 -1.59 -0.19
C ILE A 57 -3.12 -0.12 -0.46
N ILE A 58 -1.87 0.12 -0.83
CA ILE A 58 -1.32 1.46 -1.03
C ILE A 58 -1.08 1.67 -2.53
N LEU A 59 -1.42 2.83 -3.07
CA LEU A 59 -1.05 3.18 -4.44
C LEU A 59 0.46 3.36 -4.54
N ARG A 60 1.12 2.71 -5.50
CA ARG A 60 2.59 2.79 -5.62
C ARG A 60 3.05 4.17 -6.08
N GLU A 61 2.36 4.76 -7.05
CA GLU A 61 2.71 6.05 -7.65
C GLU A 61 2.18 7.21 -6.79
N GLN A 62 2.83 7.43 -5.64
CA GLN A 62 2.57 8.59 -4.78
C GLN A 62 3.87 9.09 -4.13
N PRO A 63 3.95 10.37 -3.73
CA PRO A 63 5.11 10.90 -3.00
C PRO A 63 5.34 10.14 -1.70
N ASN A 64 6.61 9.98 -1.31
CA ASN A 64 6.94 9.50 0.02
C ASN A 64 6.40 10.51 1.06
N PRO A 65 5.64 10.06 2.07
CA PRO A 65 5.12 10.97 3.09
C PRO A 65 6.20 11.71 3.90
N LYS A 66 7.47 11.29 3.84
CA LYS A 66 8.60 12.00 4.46
C LYS A 66 9.07 13.24 3.69
N ASP A 67 8.75 13.32 2.40
CA ASP A 67 9.21 14.39 1.52
C ASP A 67 8.25 15.59 1.51
N LYS A 68 7.26 15.60 2.42
CA LYS A 68 6.25 16.66 2.60
C LYS A 68 6.46 17.45 3.87
#